data_AF-A0A2R6BME9-F1
#
_entry.id   AF-A0A2R6BME9-F1
#
_cell.length_a   1.000
_cell.length_b   1.000
_cell.length_c   1.000
_cell.angle_alpha   90.00
_cell.angle_beta   90.00
_cell.angle_gamma   90.00
#
_symmetry.space_group_name_H-M   'P 1'
#
loop_
_entity.id
_entity.type
_entity.pdbx_description
1 polymer ?
#
loop_
_entity_poly.entity_id
_entity_poly.type
_entity_poly.pdbx_seq_one_letter_code
_entity_poly.pdbx_strand_id
1 'polypeptide(L)'
;MAAFQEHLSKLRIQHILGRLQHPQTNGKVERFFGSMQVKLHLFGSIGEYIKRYNTKRPHMSLDWDNPETPEHAFYRKWDKRRRLISRESYPGDS
;
A
#
# COMPACT_ATOMS: atom_id res chain seq x y z
N MET A 1 15.10 24.27 -0.15
CA MET A 1 14.41 22.96 -0.12
C MET A 1 13.65 22.80 -1.42
N ALA A 2 13.59 21.61 -2.02
CA ALA A 2 12.80 21.40 -3.24
C ALA A 2 11.30 21.52 -2.93
N ALA A 3 10.49 22.03 -3.88
CA ALA A 3 9.04 22.24 -3.70
C ALA A 3 8.30 20.98 -3.21
N PHE A 4 8.75 19.79 -3.65
CA PHE A 4 8.21 18.51 -3.19
C PHE A 4 8.47 18.24 -1.70
N GLN A 5 9.67 18.53 -1.21
CA GLN A 5 10.01 18.34 0.21
C GLN A 5 9.20 19.30 1.10
N GLU A 6 9.05 20.55 0.68
CA GLU A 6 8.22 21.52 1.41
C GLU A 6 6.76 21.04 1.51
N HIS A 7 6.21 20.50 0.42
CA HIS A 7 4.86 19.95 0.40
C HIS A 7 4.71 18.76 1.37
N LEU A 8 5.67 17.82 1.38
CA LEU A 8 5.64 16.69 2.31
C LEU A 8 5.74 17.14 3.77
N SER A 9 6.57 18.15 4.06
CA SER A 9 6.66 18.74 5.41
C SER A 9 5.34 19.34 5.87
N LYS A 10 4.62 20.07 4.99
CA LYS A 10 3.29 20.62 5.29
C LYS A 10 2.27 19.52 5.62
N LEU A 11 2.36 18.38 4.95
CA LEU A 11 1.49 17.22 5.19
C LEU A 11 1.95 16.31 6.33
N ARG A 12 3.07 16.63 7.01
CA ARG A 12 3.71 15.79 8.02
C ARG A 12 4.04 14.38 7.50
N ILE A 13 4.38 14.27 6.22
CA ILE A 13 4.79 13.02 5.58
C ILE A 13 6.32 12.92 5.62
N GLN A 14 6.83 11.86 6.24
CA GLN A 14 8.26 11.56 6.22
C GLN A 14 8.64 10.92 4.88
N HIS A 15 9.52 11.58 4.12
CA HIS A 15 10.07 11.00 2.90
C HIS A 15 11.22 10.04 3.24
N ILE A 16 11.01 8.74 3.02
CA ILE A 16 12.04 7.73 3.20
C ILE A 16 12.66 7.43 1.83
N LEU A 17 13.93 7.82 1.64
CA LEU A 17 14.66 7.56 0.41
C LEU A 17 15.24 6.14 0.42
N GLY A 18 14.97 5.37 -0.63
CA GLY A 18 15.67 4.11 -0.89
C GLY A 18 17.10 4.38 -1.39
N ARG A 19 18.04 3.50 -1.04
CA ARG A 19 19.39 3.53 -1.64
C ARG A 19 19.32 3.10 -3.11
N LEU A 20 20.15 3.69 -3.97
CA LEU A 20 20.37 3.16 -5.32
C LEU A 20 20.84 1.70 -5.22
N GLN A 21 20.29 0.83 -6.07
CA GLN A 21 20.64 -0.60 -6.16
C GLN A 21 20.27 -1.45 -4.93
N HIS A 22 19.19 -1.11 -4.21
CA HIS A 22 18.64 -1.96 -3.15
C HIS A 22 17.30 -2.61 -3.57
N PRO A 23 17.32 -3.70 -4.37
CA PRO A 23 16.12 -4.33 -4.94
C PRO A 23 15.11 -4.81 -3.89
N GLN A 24 15.53 -4.97 -2.63
CA GLN A 24 14.66 -5.43 -1.57
C GLN A 24 13.63 -4.38 -1.10
N THR A 25 13.90 -3.08 -1.30
CA THR A 25 13.03 -2.01 -0.76
C THR A 25 11.86 -1.69 -1.68
N ASN A 26 12.05 -1.80 -3.01
CA ASN A 26 11.05 -1.43 -4.01
C ASN A 26 10.33 -2.62 -4.66
N GLY A 27 10.67 -3.87 -4.29
CA GLY A 27 10.16 -5.06 -4.96
C GLY A 27 8.63 -5.19 -5.01
N LYS A 28 7.88 -4.62 -4.05
CA LYS A 28 6.40 -4.58 -4.12
C LYS A 28 5.89 -3.66 -5.23
N VAL A 29 6.51 -2.50 -5.35
CA VAL A 29 6.19 -1.49 -6.37
C VAL A 29 6.57 -2.03 -7.76
N GLU A 30 7.77 -2.61 -7.88
CA GLU A 30 8.24 -3.25 -9.11
C GLU A 30 7.31 -4.39 -9.55
N ARG A 31 6.91 -5.27 -8.62
CA ARG A 31 5.95 -6.36 -8.92
C ARG A 31 4.59 -5.83 -9.36
N PHE A 32 4.11 -4.74 -8.76
CA PHE A 32 2.87 -4.08 -9.20
C PHE A 32 2.99 -3.57 -10.64
N PHE A 33 4.05 -2.78 -10.93
CA PHE A 33 4.27 -2.23 -12.27
C PHE A 33 4.48 -3.31 -13.33
N GLY A 34 5.20 -4.39 -13.01
CA GLY A 34 5.34 -5.54 -13.90
C GLY A 34 3.98 -6.19 -14.22
N SER A 35 3.13 -6.41 -13.19
CA SER A 35 1.78 -6.93 -13.43
C SER A 35 0.89 -5.97 -14.22
N MET A 36 1.10 -4.67 -14.09
CA MET A 36 0.34 -3.65 -14.82
C MET A 36 0.75 -3.63 -16.27
N GLN A 37 2.05 -3.58 -16.59
CA GLN A 37 2.55 -3.59 -17.96
C GLN A 37 2.03 -4.79 -18.77
N VAL A 38 2.01 -5.98 -18.16
CA VAL A 38 1.54 -7.20 -18.83
C VAL A 38 0.03 -7.21 -19.06
N LYS A 39 -0.77 -6.56 -18.20
CA LYS A 39 -2.23 -6.76 -18.18
C LYS A 39 -3.04 -5.53 -18.57
N LEU A 40 -2.45 -4.34 -18.57
CA LEU A 40 -3.17 -3.08 -18.75
C LEU A 40 -3.91 -3.03 -20.10
N HIS A 41 -3.34 -3.62 -21.14
CA HIS A 41 -3.96 -3.72 -22.47
C HIS A 41 -5.28 -4.53 -22.48
N LEU A 42 -5.56 -5.31 -21.44
CA LEU A 42 -6.80 -6.08 -21.30
C LEU A 42 -7.94 -5.23 -20.70
N PHE A 43 -7.69 -3.97 -20.35
CA PHE A 43 -8.65 -3.07 -19.70
C PHE A 43 -8.83 -1.81 -20.54
N GLY A 44 -10.01 -1.19 -20.44
CA GLY A 44 -10.33 0.04 -21.15
C GLY A 44 -9.66 1.28 -20.55
N SER A 45 -9.15 1.19 -19.31
CA SER A 45 -8.41 2.28 -18.67
C SER A 45 -7.52 1.81 -17.51
N ILE A 46 -6.57 2.65 -17.12
CA ILE A 46 -5.76 2.46 -15.90
C ILE A 46 -6.66 2.41 -14.65
N GLY A 47 -7.69 3.25 -14.58
CA GLY A 47 -8.61 3.28 -13.44
C GLY A 47 -9.37 1.96 -13.27
N GLU A 48 -9.82 1.37 -14.39
CA GLU A 48 -10.48 0.07 -14.38
C GLU A 48 -9.52 -1.04 -13.91
N TYR A 49 -8.29 -1.06 -14.42
CA TYR A 49 -7.26 -1.99 -13.98
C TYR A 49 -7.01 -1.89 -12.47
N ILE A 50 -6.80 -0.68 -11.95
CA ILE A 50 -6.54 -0.43 -10.52
C ILE A 50 -7.72 -0.91 -9.68
N LYS A 51 -8.96 -0.58 -10.09
CA LYS A 51 -10.17 -1.01 -9.39
C LYS A 51 -10.24 -2.54 -9.33
N ARG A 52 -10.03 -3.23 -10.45
CA ARG A 52 -10.04 -4.70 -10.50
C ARG A 52 -8.92 -5.29 -9.65
N TYR A 53 -7.71 -4.74 -9.73
CA TYR A 53 -6.54 -5.19 -8.98
C TYR A 53 -6.79 -5.14 -7.46
N ASN A 54 -7.37 -4.05 -6.97
CA ASN A 54 -7.59 -3.85 -5.53
C ASN A 54 -8.80 -4.62 -4.98
N THR A 55 -9.88 -4.77 -5.77
CA THR A 55 -11.17 -5.24 -5.24
C THR A 55 -11.54 -6.68 -5.64
N LYS A 56 -10.88 -7.28 -6.63
CA LYS A 56 -11.30 -8.58 -7.21
C LYS A 56 -10.18 -9.60 -7.33
N ARG A 57 -8.93 -9.21 -7.08
CA ARG A 57 -7.77 -10.11 -7.18
C ARG A 57 -7.39 -10.62 -5.78
N PRO A 58 -7.83 -11.81 -5.34
CA PRO A 58 -7.26 -12.42 -4.15
C PRO A 58 -5.77 -12.69 -4.39
N HIS A 59 -4.95 -12.48 -3.37
CA HIS A 59 -3.50 -12.61 -3.49
C HIS A 59 -2.99 -13.78 -2.64
N MET A 60 -2.28 -14.73 -3.25
CA MET A 60 -1.82 -15.95 -2.54
C MET A 60 -0.88 -15.67 -1.36
N SER A 61 -0.22 -14.51 -1.34
CA SER A 61 0.61 -14.10 -0.20
C SER A 61 -0.15 -13.34 0.90
N LEU A 62 -1.48 -13.27 0.79
CA LEU A 62 -2.41 -12.78 1.80
C LEU A 62 -3.16 -13.98 2.41
N ASP A 63 -4.25 -13.74 3.11
CA ASP A 63 -5.14 -14.83 3.53
C ASP A 63 -5.78 -15.46 2.27
N TRP A 64 -5.43 -16.71 2.01
CA TRP A 64 -5.96 -17.48 0.87
C TRP A 64 -7.20 -18.28 1.26
N ASP A 65 -7.29 -18.66 2.54
CA ASP A 65 -8.44 -19.39 3.09
C ASP A 65 -9.67 -18.47 3.15
N ASN A 66 -9.46 -17.17 3.37
CA ASN A 66 -10.43 -16.13 3.12
C ASN A 66 -9.95 -15.25 1.97
N PRO A 67 -10.49 -15.35 0.73
CA PRO A 67 -9.90 -14.77 -0.49
C PRO A 67 -9.65 -13.26 -0.39
N GLU A 68 -8.54 -12.90 0.24
CA GLU A 68 -8.28 -11.55 0.73
C GLU A 68 -7.70 -10.74 -0.42
N THR A 69 -8.36 -9.61 -0.69
CA THR A 69 -7.94 -8.67 -1.72
C THR A 69 -6.96 -7.65 -1.11
N PRO A 70 -6.16 -6.97 -1.94
CA PRO A 70 -5.30 -5.88 -1.46
C PRO A 70 -6.06 -4.82 -0.65
N GLU A 71 -7.31 -4.52 -1.03
CA GLU A 71 -8.19 -3.60 -0.30
C GLU A 71 -8.55 -4.13 1.09
N HIS A 72 -8.99 -5.39 1.21
CA HIS A 72 -9.29 -6.00 2.52
C HIS A 72 -8.07 -5.98 3.44
N ALA A 73 -6.91 -6.37 2.90
CA ALA A 73 -5.65 -6.36 3.66
C ALA A 73 -5.25 -4.94 4.10
N PHE A 74 -5.52 -3.93 3.29
CA PHE A 74 -5.28 -2.53 3.64
C PHE A 74 -6.12 -2.12 4.86
N TYR A 75 -7.44 -2.30 4.79
CA TYR A 75 -8.34 -1.89 5.89
C TYR A 75 -8.07 -2.67 7.18
N ARG A 76 -7.84 -3.98 7.10
CA ARG A 76 -7.48 -4.80 8.27
C ARG A 76 -6.21 -4.30 8.96
N LYS A 77 -5.16 -3.97 8.19
CA LYS A 77 -3.90 -3.42 8.74
C LYS A 77 -4.08 -2.00 9.26
N TRP A 78 -4.90 -1.20 8.59
CA TRP A 78 -5.23 0.15 9.01
C TRP A 78 -5.96 0.16 10.35
N ASP A 79 -6.98 -0.68 10.52
CA ASP A 79 -7.71 -0.81 11.77
C ASP A 79 -6.81 -1.25 12.92
N LYS A 80 -5.92 -2.22 12.68
CA LYS A 80 -4.90 -2.63 13.66
C LYS A 80 -4.01 -1.46 14.05
N ARG A 81 -3.54 -0.65 13.08
CA ARG A 81 -2.70 0.52 13.34
C ARG A 81 -3.45 1.60 14.13
N ARG A 82 -4.71 1.87 13.80
CA ARG A 82 -5.56 2.83 14.55
C ARG A 82 -5.74 2.39 16.00
N ARG A 83 -6.01 1.10 16.24
CA ARG A 83 -6.14 0.53 17.58
C ARG A 83 -4.85 0.63 18.40
N LEU A 84 -3.69 0.49 17.76
CA LEU A 84 -2.40 0.70 18.43
C LEU A 84 -2.19 2.15 18.84
N ILE A 85 -2.46 3.09 17.93
CA ILE A 85 -2.35 4.53 18.21
C ILE A 85 -3.30 4.94 19.35
N SER A 86 -4.54 4.43 19.37
CA SER A 86 -5.48 4.73 20.46
C SER A 86 -5.05 4.15 21.81
N ARG A 87 -4.41 2.98 21.83
CA ARG A 87 -3.92 2.31 23.04
C ARG A 87 -2.63 2.93 23.59
N GLU A 88 -1.76 3.44 22.71
CA GLU A 88 -0.58 4.24 23.12
C GLU A 88 -0.95 5.64 23.60
N SER A 89 -2.06 6.20 23.14
CA SER A 89 -2.54 7.53 23.54
C SER A 89 -3.24 7.55 24.91
N TYR A 90 -3.57 6.38 25.48
CA TYR A 90 -4.16 6.23 26.82
C TYR A 90 -3.58 4.98 27.52
N PRO A 91 -2.55 5.12 28.39
CA PRO A 91 -1.84 4.01 29.01
C PRO A 91 -2.56 3.40 30.23
N GLY A 92 -3.90 3.45 30.27
CA GLY A 92 -4.66 3.04 31.44
C GLY A 92 -5.97 2.37 31.04
N ASP A 93 -5.88 1.12 30.62
CA ASP A 93 -6.96 0.13 30.77
C ASP A 93 -6.27 -1.25 30.70
N SER A 94 -5.85 -1.69 31.89
CA SER A 94 -5.55 -3.10 32.21
C SER A 94 -6.83 -3.74 32.72
#